data_AF-A0A7S4LGS8-F1
#
_entry.id   AF-A0A7S4LGS8-F1
#
_cell.length_a   1.000
_cell.length_b   1.000
_cell.length_c   1.000
_cell.angle_alpha   90.00
_cell.angle_beta   90.00
_cell.angle_gamma   90.00
#
_symmetry.space_group_name_H-M   'P 1'
#
loop_
_entity.id
_entity.type
_entity.pdbx_description
1 polymer ?
#
loop_
_entity_poly.entity_id
_entity_poly.type
_entity_poly.pdbx_seq_one_letter_code
_entity_poly.pdbx_strand_id
1 'polypeptide(L)'
;FFFDHSSAFIMADVHHFPTAIPERSDSSDKNAFDASVFLAVDDKTRHWLYFRAQPRTDAERAASIHKTDAGGASVSRTVRIRDGRPLRASLTLDDASFELIDVPTSLKTEEFYELGRTAELRARYYAEVEAIVKAKLQCDKVVFLHHVLRNAQKHNSDNHSDVQGYASGGPHTDSSAVSADELALQTLKAEQGAAEGDAPHGRYKRYAYLNLWRNISASPIENDALCVLDERTTVKPDDYIAKDLFGDGYSVTQYALSARHADVHKWYYFPRMTQGEGILFKLMDSDWTKSGRICFHMSANDPSVPSAGSRPRESIELRMLCFWRDAVVDSMPTEERISASLTRSLDNIARSDPTSLGDASVRQIACALLAKVPLVGRLFAVDGGGDAGPRFSGDPEDYVARFKGAIEHIDVWPSFAKEWAKNVMRTNGEAGSIAALTRELVNDSMGYQKTRHYSREDKQKIVEHLLESDGYMASAKKHLVPLINTA
;
A
#
# COMPACT_ATOMS: atom_id res chain seq x y z
N PHE A 1 -0.03 57.69 -6.69
CA PHE A 1 -1.38 58.23 -6.89
C PHE A 1 -2.38 57.12 -6.58
N PHE A 2 -3.40 57.47 -5.80
CA PHE A 2 -4.48 56.64 -5.24
C PHE A 2 -5.30 55.88 -6.30
N PHE A 3 -6.19 55.02 -5.77
CA PHE A 3 -7.41 54.37 -6.31
C PHE A 3 -7.29 52.84 -6.39
N ASP A 4 -8.25 52.03 -5.95
CA ASP A 4 -9.47 52.25 -5.16
C ASP A 4 -9.99 50.86 -4.73
N HIS A 5 -10.72 50.81 -3.63
CA HIS A 5 -11.44 49.63 -3.16
C HIS A 5 -12.79 49.48 -3.87
N SER A 6 -13.04 48.32 -4.45
CA SER A 6 -14.36 47.66 -4.57
C SER A 6 -14.14 46.39 -5.42
N SER A 7 -14.35 45.17 -4.94
CA SER A 7 -15.68 44.59 -4.76
C SER A 7 -15.55 43.18 -4.13
N ALA A 8 -16.39 42.91 -3.12
CA ALA A 8 -16.95 41.62 -2.72
C ALA A 8 -16.04 40.36 -2.67
N PHE A 9 -15.34 40.16 -1.54
CA PHE A 9 -15.09 38.81 -1.03
C PHE A 9 -16.30 38.39 -0.19
N ILE A 10 -17.09 37.44 -0.68
CA ILE A 10 -18.01 36.67 0.15
C ILE A 10 -17.13 35.75 0.98
N MET A 11 -16.79 36.16 2.21
CA MET A 11 -16.35 35.22 3.24
C MET A 11 -17.56 34.37 3.61
N ALA A 12 -17.60 33.13 3.13
CA ALA A 12 -18.39 32.11 3.79
C ALA A 12 -17.62 31.69 5.04
N ASP A 13 -18.21 31.91 6.22
CA ASP A 13 -17.73 31.46 7.51
C ASP A 13 -17.38 29.96 7.48
N VAL A 14 -16.09 29.63 7.50
CA VAL A 14 -15.60 28.27 7.72
C VAL A 14 -15.20 28.12 9.18
N HIS A 15 -16.14 28.28 10.11
CA HIS A 15 -15.95 27.86 11.51
C HIS A 15 -17.29 27.47 12.14
N HIS A 16 -17.80 26.30 11.77
CA HIS A 16 -18.66 25.48 12.63
C HIS A 16 -18.48 24.02 12.22
N PHE A 17 -17.52 23.33 12.85
CA PHE A 17 -17.64 21.88 12.98
C PHE A 17 -18.81 21.65 13.94
N PRO A 18 -19.92 21.01 13.54
CA PRO A 18 -20.92 20.62 14.51
C PRO A 18 -20.25 19.62 15.45
N THR A 19 -20.11 20.01 16.72
CA THR A 19 -19.95 19.04 17.81
C THR A 19 -21.03 17.98 17.62
N ALA A 20 -20.62 16.73 17.50
CA ALA A 20 -21.52 15.59 17.36
C ALA A 20 -22.58 15.67 18.46
N ILE A 21 -23.79 16.08 18.08
CA ILE A 21 -24.96 15.89 18.91
C ILE A 21 -25.13 14.37 18.92
N PRO A 22 -25.16 13.71 20.10
CA PRO A 22 -25.50 12.30 20.14
C PRO A 22 -26.88 12.18 19.48
N GLU A 23 -26.97 11.51 18.34
CA GLU A 23 -28.27 11.12 17.79
C GLU A 23 -29.00 10.43 18.94
N ARG A 24 -30.09 11.06 19.42
CA ARG A 24 -31.04 10.41 20.32
C ARG A 24 -31.31 9.05 19.71
N SER A 25 -31.15 7.99 20.50
CA SER A 25 -31.58 6.65 20.12
C SER A 25 -33.00 6.76 19.58
N ASP A 26 -33.15 6.73 18.27
CA ASP A 26 -34.46 6.77 17.65
C ASP A 26 -35.08 5.42 17.97
N SER A 27 -35.84 5.37 19.06
CA SER A 27 -36.49 4.17 19.60
C SER A 27 -37.54 3.58 18.64
N SER A 28 -37.61 4.11 17.41
CA SER A 28 -38.47 3.69 16.32
C SER A 28 -37.86 2.60 15.43
N ASP A 29 -36.53 2.45 15.37
CA ASP A 29 -35.88 1.38 14.59
C ASP A 29 -35.81 0.08 15.41
N LYS A 30 -36.93 -0.65 15.41
CA LYS A 30 -37.14 -1.89 16.19
C LYS A 30 -36.19 -3.04 15.83
N ASN A 31 -35.61 -3.00 14.65
CA ASN A 31 -34.74 -4.06 14.13
C ASN A 31 -33.25 -3.68 14.25
N ALA A 32 -32.94 -2.44 14.63
CA ALA A 32 -31.55 -2.06 14.80
C ALA A 32 -30.95 -2.64 16.08
N PHE A 33 -29.68 -3.04 16.00
CA PHE A 33 -28.92 -3.62 17.11
C PHE A 33 -27.49 -3.09 17.15
N ASP A 34 -26.85 -3.22 18.31
CA ASP A 34 -25.46 -2.82 18.51
C ASP A 34 -24.56 -4.04 18.38
N ALA A 35 -23.53 -3.94 17.54
CA ALA A 35 -22.56 -5.01 17.32
C ALA A 35 -21.17 -4.54 17.70
N SER A 36 -20.41 -5.41 18.37
CA SER A 36 -18.98 -5.20 18.60
C SER A 36 -18.20 -5.59 17.35
N VAL A 37 -17.47 -4.64 16.77
CA VAL A 37 -16.77 -4.78 15.50
C VAL A 37 -15.30 -4.41 15.68
N PHE A 38 -14.40 -5.22 15.13
CA PHE A 38 -12.97 -4.90 15.09
C PHE A 38 -12.67 -4.06 13.86
N LEU A 39 -12.40 -2.77 14.07
CA LEU A 39 -11.99 -1.83 13.03
C LEU A 39 -10.48 -1.72 13.01
N ALA A 40 -9.90 -1.52 11.82
CA ALA A 40 -8.46 -1.44 11.65
C ALA A 40 -7.90 -0.11 12.20
N VAL A 41 -6.72 -0.18 12.79
CA VAL A 41 -5.94 1.00 13.18
C VAL A 41 -4.83 1.16 12.16
N ASP A 42 -4.78 2.33 11.51
CA ASP A 42 -3.69 2.65 10.61
C ASP A 42 -2.44 2.97 11.44
N ASP A 43 -1.60 1.96 11.60
CA ASP A 43 -0.30 2.07 12.28
C ASP A 43 0.77 2.76 11.44
N LYS A 44 0.44 3.23 10.23
CA LYS A 44 1.40 3.90 9.33
C LYS A 44 2.64 3.05 9.07
N THR A 45 2.49 1.72 9.02
CA THR A 45 3.60 0.81 8.70
C THR A 45 3.33 -0.05 7.46
N ARG A 46 2.23 0.20 6.74
CA ARG A 46 1.86 -0.53 5.52
C ARG A 46 2.16 0.25 4.23
N HIS A 47 3.09 1.20 4.28
CA HIS A 47 3.37 2.12 3.17
C HIS A 47 4.10 1.49 1.97
N TRP A 48 4.31 0.17 1.97
CA TRP A 48 5.35 -0.38 1.11
C TRP A 48 4.91 -0.59 -0.34
N LEU A 49 3.62 -0.80 -0.64
CA LEU A 49 3.19 -1.06 -2.01
C LEU A 49 1.74 -0.62 -2.26
N TYR A 50 1.54 0.65 -2.60
CA TYR A 50 0.21 1.20 -2.93
C TYR A 50 -0.40 0.68 -4.24
N PHE A 51 0.30 -0.21 -4.94
CA PHE A 51 -0.07 -0.57 -6.32
C PHE A 51 -0.44 -2.04 -6.48
N ARG A 52 0.25 -2.97 -5.81
CA ARG A 52 -0.10 -4.40 -5.85
C ARG A 52 0.24 -5.09 -4.56
N ALA A 53 -0.60 -6.06 -4.20
CA ALA A 53 -0.24 -7.08 -3.24
C ALA A 53 1.00 -7.83 -3.77
N GLN A 54 2.10 -7.75 -3.02
CA GLN A 54 3.30 -8.57 -3.26
C GLN A 54 3.63 -9.28 -1.96
N PRO A 55 3.86 -10.60 -2.01
CA PRO A 55 4.19 -11.34 -0.81
C PRO A 55 5.54 -10.83 -0.30
N ARG A 56 5.60 -10.43 0.96
CA ARG A 56 6.87 -10.11 1.61
C ARG A 56 7.80 -11.32 1.56
N THR A 57 9.10 -11.09 1.46
CA THR A 57 10.12 -12.10 1.72
C THR A 57 10.13 -12.49 3.21
N ASP A 58 10.75 -13.61 3.56
CA ASP A 58 10.91 -14.00 4.97
C ASP A 58 11.69 -12.96 5.78
N ALA A 59 12.68 -12.30 5.16
CA ALA A 59 13.43 -11.23 5.79
C ALA A 59 12.54 -10.00 6.09
N GLU A 60 11.69 -9.60 5.14
CA GLU A 60 10.74 -8.49 5.33
C GLU A 60 9.67 -8.83 6.38
N ARG A 61 9.16 -10.06 6.40
CA ARG A 61 8.26 -10.54 7.46
C ARG A 61 8.93 -10.52 8.84
N ALA A 62 10.19 -10.91 8.92
CA ALA A 62 10.96 -10.91 10.16
C ALA A 62 11.20 -9.49 10.70
N ALA A 63 11.52 -8.54 9.81
CA ALA A 63 11.76 -7.13 10.15
C ALA A 63 10.48 -6.32 10.41
N SER A 64 9.33 -6.80 9.95
CA SER A 64 8.05 -6.12 10.10
C SER A 64 7.41 -6.32 11.48
N ILE A 65 6.70 -5.29 11.95
CA ILE A 65 5.83 -5.37 13.13
C ILE A 65 4.62 -6.29 12.89
N HIS A 66 4.16 -6.40 11.63
CA HIS A 66 3.10 -7.31 11.22
C HIS A 66 3.67 -8.66 10.80
N LYS A 67 3.17 -9.75 11.40
CA LYS A 67 3.59 -11.12 11.08
C LYS A 67 2.85 -11.75 9.89
N THR A 68 1.70 -11.22 9.51
CA THR A 68 0.95 -11.62 8.31
C THR A 68 0.68 -10.41 7.44
N ASP A 69 0.46 -10.61 6.14
CA ASP A 69 0.23 -9.52 5.18
C ASP A 69 -1.18 -8.91 5.32
N ALA A 70 -2.17 -9.75 5.64
CA ALA A 70 -3.54 -9.32 5.93
C ALA A 70 -3.72 -8.81 7.38
N GLY A 71 -2.78 -9.12 8.28
CA GLY A 71 -2.88 -8.81 9.71
C GLY A 71 -2.54 -7.37 10.05
N GLY A 72 -2.73 -6.98 11.31
CA GLY A 72 -2.22 -5.75 11.93
C GLY A 72 -3.19 -5.17 12.95
N ALA A 73 -2.91 -3.96 13.44
CA ALA A 73 -3.62 -3.44 14.61
C ALA A 73 -5.12 -3.25 14.34
N SER A 74 -5.95 -3.62 15.32
CA SER A 74 -7.38 -3.37 15.30
C SER A 74 -7.86 -2.98 16.69
N VAL A 75 -9.00 -2.30 16.74
CA VAL A 75 -9.66 -1.90 17.97
C VAL A 75 -11.14 -2.26 17.88
N SER A 76 -11.68 -2.79 18.98
CA SER A 76 -13.11 -3.06 19.09
C SER A 76 -13.88 -1.74 19.25
N ARG A 77 -14.91 -1.57 18.42
CA ARG A 77 -15.89 -0.47 18.48
C ARG A 77 -17.29 -1.04 18.44
N THR A 78 -18.16 -0.52 19.27
CA THR A 78 -19.59 -0.77 19.15
C THR A 78 -20.12 0.10 18.02
N VAL A 79 -20.77 -0.53 17.03
CA VAL A 79 -21.42 0.17 15.92
C VAL A 79 -22.92 -0.16 15.91
N ARG A 80 -23.73 0.81 15.50
CA ARG A 80 -25.18 0.63 15.32
C ARG A 80 -25.46 0.09 13.93
N ILE A 81 -26.06 -1.10 13.86
CA ILE A 81 -26.52 -1.72 12.61
C ILE A 81 -28.02 -1.46 12.48
N ARG A 82 -28.43 -0.85 11.38
CA ARG A 82 -29.79 -0.33 11.16
C ARG A 82 -30.59 -1.18 10.17
N ASP A 83 -31.91 -1.19 10.29
CA ASP A 83 -32.76 -1.82 9.28
C ASP A 83 -32.78 -0.96 8.01
N GLY A 84 -32.26 -1.51 6.91
CA GLY A 84 -32.23 -0.85 5.61
C GLY A 84 -33.57 -0.88 4.87
N ARG A 85 -34.54 -1.73 5.27
CA ARG A 85 -35.81 -1.90 4.53
C ARG A 85 -36.63 -0.60 4.41
N PRO A 86 -36.81 0.21 5.47
CA PRO A 86 -37.51 1.50 5.37
C PRO A 86 -36.83 2.48 4.42
N LEU A 87 -35.52 2.31 4.19
CA LEU A 87 -34.68 3.18 3.37
C LEU A 87 -34.39 2.61 1.98
N ARG A 88 -35.06 1.52 1.57
CA ARG A 88 -34.81 0.80 0.31
C ARG A 88 -34.74 1.71 -0.92
N ALA A 89 -35.58 2.75 -0.99
CA ALA A 89 -35.60 3.69 -2.11
C ALA A 89 -34.39 4.66 -2.15
N SER A 90 -33.73 4.89 -1.01
CA SER A 90 -32.62 5.85 -0.85
C SER A 90 -31.24 5.20 -0.74
N LEU A 91 -31.20 3.88 -0.49
CA LEU A 91 -30.00 3.05 -0.49
C LEU A 91 -29.82 2.44 -1.88
N THR A 92 -29.38 3.27 -2.82
CA THR A 92 -29.19 2.90 -4.22
C THR A 92 -27.74 2.48 -4.46
N LEU A 93 -27.54 1.64 -5.49
CA LEU A 93 -26.21 1.16 -5.84
C LEU A 93 -25.24 2.30 -6.21
N ASP A 94 -25.72 3.33 -6.91
CA ASP A 94 -24.90 4.47 -7.36
C ASP A 94 -24.56 5.46 -6.24
N ASP A 95 -25.41 5.56 -5.21
CA ASP A 95 -25.20 6.52 -4.13
C ASP A 95 -24.53 5.88 -2.91
N ALA A 96 -25.12 4.79 -2.40
CA ALA A 96 -24.73 4.13 -1.16
C ALA A 96 -23.72 3.00 -1.34
N SER A 97 -23.43 2.61 -2.60
CA SER A 97 -22.62 1.46 -3.03
C SER A 97 -23.27 0.07 -2.85
N PHE A 98 -24.52 0.01 -2.40
CA PHE A 98 -25.32 -1.21 -2.31
C PHE A 98 -26.81 -0.94 -2.51
N GLU A 99 -27.57 -1.99 -2.80
CA GLU A 99 -29.03 -1.95 -2.91
C GLU A 99 -29.66 -3.31 -2.61
N LEU A 100 -30.82 -3.32 -1.96
CA LEU A 100 -31.68 -4.51 -1.86
C LEU A 100 -32.53 -4.64 -3.13
N ILE A 101 -32.34 -5.74 -3.84
CA ILE A 101 -33.04 -6.04 -5.10
C ILE A 101 -33.80 -7.36 -5.00
N ASP A 102 -34.83 -7.49 -5.84
CA ASP A 102 -35.55 -8.74 -6.01
C ASP A 102 -34.80 -9.61 -7.02
N VAL A 103 -34.43 -10.82 -6.60
CA VAL A 103 -33.65 -11.80 -7.37
C VAL A 103 -34.32 -13.18 -7.29
N PRO A 104 -35.55 -13.33 -7.83
CA PRO A 104 -36.21 -14.63 -7.87
C PRO A 104 -35.31 -15.66 -8.58
N THR A 105 -35.39 -16.91 -8.15
CA THR A 105 -34.63 -18.02 -8.76
C THR A 105 -35.53 -19.23 -8.91
N SER A 106 -35.23 -20.07 -9.91
CA SER A 106 -35.86 -21.39 -10.02
C SER A 106 -35.19 -22.45 -9.14
N LEU A 107 -34.01 -22.16 -8.58
CA LEU A 107 -33.22 -23.12 -7.80
C LEU A 107 -33.76 -23.33 -6.39
N LYS A 108 -33.78 -24.59 -5.96
CA LYS A 108 -33.99 -24.99 -4.57
C LYS A 108 -32.69 -24.89 -3.76
N THR A 109 -32.82 -24.83 -2.44
CA THR A 109 -31.68 -24.78 -1.50
C THR A 109 -30.62 -25.84 -1.80
N GLU A 110 -31.04 -27.07 -2.08
CA GLU A 110 -30.14 -28.21 -2.34
C GLU A 110 -29.39 -28.05 -3.66
N GLU A 111 -30.02 -27.49 -4.69
CA GLU A 111 -29.38 -27.25 -6.00
C GLU A 111 -28.29 -26.18 -5.91
N PHE A 112 -28.39 -25.22 -4.98
CA PHE A 112 -27.31 -24.27 -4.74
C PHE A 112 -26.02 -24.97 -4.27
N TYR A 113 -26.13 -26.00 -3.43
CA TYR A 113 -24.97 -26.75 -2.94
C TYR A 113 -24.31 -27.65 -3.99
N GLU A 114 -24.93 -27.82 -5.17
CA GLU A 114 -24.37 -28.60 -6.28
C GLU A 114 -23.76 -27.73 -7.39
N LEU A 115 -23.79 -26.39 -7.28
CA LEU A 115 -23.27 -25.48 -8.31
C LEU A 115 -21.77 -25.64 -8.60
N GLY A 116 -20.99 -26.07 -7.61
CA GLY A 116 -19.57 -26.39 -7.79
C GLY A 116 -19.35 -27.61 -8.70
N ARG A 117 -20.29 -28.57 -8.65
CA ARG A 117 -20.18 -29.91 -9.26
C ARG A 117 -21.00 -30.10 -10.53
N THR A 118 -22.07 -29.32 -10.71
CA THR A 118 -22.99 -29.43 -11.83
C THR A 118 -22.95 -28.17 -12.71
N ALA A 119 -22.28 -28.27 -13.85
CA ALA A 119 -22.07 -27.15 -14.76
C ALA A 119 -23.40 -26.59 -15.30
N GLU A 120 -24.40 -27.43 -15.51
CA GLU A 120 -25.73 -27.07 -16.01
C GLU A 120 -26.50 -26.23 -14.98
N LEU A 121 -26.46 -26.61 -13.70
CA LEU A 121 -27.08 -25.83 -12.63
C LEU A 121 -26.40 -24.47 -12.49
N ARG A 122 -25.06 -24.44 -12.55
CA ARG A 122 -24.28 -23.20 -12.52
C ARG A 122 -24.64 -22.29 -13.69
N ALA A 123 -24.69 -22.82 -14.91
CA ALA A 123 -25.07 -22.05 -16.10
C ALA A 123 -26.49 -21.49 -15.99
N ARG A 124 -27.45 -22.28 -15.49
CA ARG A 124 -28.82 -21.84 -15.25
C ARG A 124 -28.89 -20.68 -14.25
N TYR A 125 -28.24 -20.83 -13.09
CA TYR A 125 -28.22 -19.77 -12.07
C TYR A 125 -27.55 -18.49 -12.57
N TYR A 126 -26.42 -18.61 -13.27
CA TYR A 126 -25.71 -17.46 -13.82
C TYR A 126 -26.54 -16.74 -14.88
N ALA A 127 -27.28 -17.46 -15.72
CA ALA A 127 -28.20 -16.87 -16.69
C ALA A 127 -29.35 -16.10 -16.03
N GLU A 128 -29.94 -16.63 -14.94
CA GLU A 128 -30.96 -15.92 -14.17
C GLU A 128 -30.44 -14.59 -13.63
N VAL A 129 -29.25 -14.61 -13.01
CA VAL A 129 -28.62 -13.40 -12.44
C VAL A 129 -28.21 -12.42 -13.53
N GLU A 130 -27.66 -12.89 -14.65
CA GLU A 130 -27.27 -12.03 -15.77
C GLU A 130 -28.46 -11.25 -16.32
N ALA A 131 -29.62 -11.91 -16.49
CA ALA A 131 -30.83 -11.26 -16.98
C ALA A 131 -31.28 -10.13 -16.05
N ILE A 132 -31.28 -10.37 -14.72
CA ILE A 132 -31.66 -9.38 -13.71
C ILE A 132 -30.67 -8.21 -13.70
N VAL A 133 -29.37 -8.51 -13.69
CA VAL A 133 -28.31 -7.48 -13.62
C VAL A 133 -28.30 -6.62 -14.88
N LYS A 134 -28.44 -7.22 -16.07
CA LYS A 134 -28.56 -6.45 -17.33
C LYS A 134 -29.81 -5.59 -17.35
N ALA A 135 -30.96 -6.12 -16.94
CA ALA A 135 -32.20 -5.35 -16.87
C ALA A 135 -32.10 -4.17 -15.90
N LYS A 136 -31.44 -4.36 -14.76
CA LYS A 136 -31.29 -3.30 -13.75
C LYS A 136 -30.24 -2.26 -14.13
N LEU A 137 -29.06 -2.70 -14.56
CA LEU A 137 -27.88 -1.85 -14.73
C LEU A 137 -27.68 -1.37 -16.17
N GLN A 138 -28.42 -1.93 -17.12
CA GLN A 138 -28.31 -1.63 -18.55
C GLN A 138 -26.86 -1.79 -19.05
N CYS A 139 -26.14 -2.78 -18.52
CA CYS A 139 -24.78 -3.10 -18.95
C CYS A 139 -24.79 -3.97 -20.21
N ASP A 140 -23.75 -3.82 -21.03
CA ASP A 140 -23.61 -4.55 -22.29
C ASP A 140 -23.10 -5.98 -22.10
N LYS A 141 -22.32 -6.21 -21.03
CA LYS A 141 -21.68 -7.50 -20.74
C LYS A 141 -21.61 -7.70 -19.23
N VAL A 142 -21.86 -8.95 -18.83
CA VAL A 142 -21.60 -9.47 -17.49
C VAL A 142 -20.59 -10.62 -17.63
N VAL A 143 -19.59 -10.66 -16.76
CA VAL A 143 -18.64 -11.77 -16.65
C VAL A 143 -18.65 -12.25 -15.21
N PHE A 144 -19.03 -13.51 -14.98
CA PHE A 144 -18.99 -14.13 -13.66
C PHE A 144 -17.61 -14.67 -13.37
N LEU A 145 -17.06 -14.36 -12.19
CA LEU A 145 -15.75 -14.81 -11.77
C LEU A 145 -15.87 -16.15 -11.04
N HIS A 146 -16.56 -16.13 -9.91
CA HIS A 146 -16.84 -17.32 -9.09
C HIS A 146 -17.99 -17.03 -8.13
N HIS A 147 -18.45 -18.09 -7.45
CA HIS A 147 -19.36 -17.97 -6.32
C HIS A 147 -18.76 -18.59 -5.06
N VAL A 148 -19.24 -18.14 -3.91
CA VAL A 148 -18.88 -18.69 -2.60
C VAL A 148 -20.16 -19.02 -1.84
N LEU A 149 -20.31 -20.28 -1.45
CA LEU A 149 -21.38 -20.73 -0.56
C LEU A 149 -20.90 -20.65 0.88
N ARG A 150 -21.77 -20.17 1.77
CA ARG A 150 -21.46 -20.06 3.21
C ARG A 150 -22.56 -20.68 4.06
N ASN A 151 -22.14 -21.57 4.97
CA ASN A 151 -22.97 -22.19 6.00
C ASN A 151 -22.08 -22.64 7.18
N ALA A 152 -22.35 -22.17 8.39
CA ALA A 152 -21.50 -22.47 9.56
C ALA A 152 -21.52 -23.95 9.98
N GLN A 153 -22.58 -24.70 9.70
CA GLN A 153 -22.71 -26.12 10.07
C GLN A 153 -22.25 -27.08 8.98
N LYS A 154 -22.34 -26.69 7.69
CA LYS A 154 -21.91 -27.52 6.55
C LYS A 154 -20.47 -27.27 6.11
N HIS A 155 -19.82 -26.25 6.66
CA HIS A 155 -18.44 -25.89 6.36
C HIS A 155 -17.49 -27.09 6.50
N ASN A 156 -16.73 -27.39 5.43
CA ASN A 156 -15.77 -28.49 5.37
C ASN A 156 -16.32 -29.87 5.80
N SER A 157 -17.62 -30.12 5.59
CA SER A 157 -18.20 -31.45 5.77
C SER A 157 -17.87 -32.35 4.57
N ASP A 158 -17.85 -33.68 4.78
CA ASP A 158 -17.45 -34.67 3.76
C ASP A 158 -18.20 -34.53 2.42
N ASN A 159 -19.44 -34.03 2.46
CA ASN A 159 -20.31 -33.84 1.28
C ASN A 159 -20.35 -32.39 0.76
N HIS A 160 -19.63 -31.44 1.37
CA HIS A 160 -19.67 -30.01 1.05
C HIS A 160 -18.31 -29.32 1.28
N SER A 161 -17.25 -29.85 0.67
CA SER A 161 -15.89 -29.29 0.77
C SER A 161 -15.74 -27.90 0.13
N ASP A 162 -16.69 -27.49 -0.72
CA ASP A 162 -16.77 -26.19 -1.39
C ASP A 162 -17.56 -25.13 -0.61
N VAL A 163 -18.13 -25.49 0.54
CA VAL A 163 -18.89 -24.60 1.42
C VAL A 163 -17.98 -24.02 2.48
N GLN A 164 -17.95 -22.69 2.60
CA GLN A 164 -17.15 -21.96 3.57
C GLN A 164 -17.91 -21.63 4.87
N GLY A 165 -17.18 -21.39 5.95
CA GLY A 165 -17.72 -20.77 7.16
C GLY A 165 -18.12 -19.31 6.90
N TYR A 166 -18.71 -18.65 7.89
CA TYR A 166 -18.94 -17.21 7.79
C TYR A 166 -17.62 -16.45 7.87
N ALA A 167 -17.49 -15.38 7.08
CA ALA A 167 -16.28 -14.56 7.11
C ALA A 167 -16.10 -13.93 8.50
N SER A 168 -14.96 -14.20 9.13
CA SER A 168 -14.52 -13.60 10.38
C SER A 168 -13.30 -12.72 10.08
N GLY A 169 -13.32 -11.47 10.54
CA GLY A 169 -12.24 -10.51 10.21
C GLY A 169 -12.62 -9.04 10.27
N GLY A 170 -13.90 -8.73 10.48
CA GLY A 170 -14.41 -7.36 10.52
C GLY A 170 -14.71 -6.79 9.12
N PRO A 171 -15.06 -5.49 9.05
CA PRO A 171 -15.32 -4.77 7.83
C PRO A 171 -14.18 -4.82 6.83
N HIS A 172 -14.48 -5.27 5.62
CA HIS A 172 -13.52 -5.30 4.52
C HIS A 172 -14.21 -5.05 3.18
N THR A 173 -13.40 -4.85 2.15
CA THR A 173 -13.76 -4.93 0.74
C THR A 173 -13.07 -6.15 0.13
N ASP A 174 -13.66 -6.78 -0.88
CA ASP A 174 -13.00 -7.92 -1.55
C ASP A 174 -11.85 -7.49 -2.46
N SER A 175 -11.77 -6.20 -2.81
CA SER A 175 -10.78 -5.62 -3.71
C SER A 175 -10.53 -4.15 -3.38
N SER A 176 -9.37 -3.68 -3.82
CA SER A 176 -9.01 -2.27 -3.89
C SER A 176 -9.35 -1.72 -5.27
N ALA A 177 -9.26 -0.38 -5.42
CA ALA A 177 -9.42 0.25 -6.73
C ALA A 177 -8.45 -0.33 -7.76
N VAL A 178 -7.17 -0.46 -7.39
CA VAL A 178 -6.12 -0.94 -8.29
C VAL A 178 -6.30 -2.42 -8.62
N SER A 179 -6.60 -3.27 -7.62
CA SER A 179 -6.82 -4.70 -7.87
C SER A 179 -8.06 -4.97 -8.73
N ALA A 180 -9.12 -4.17 -8.58
CA ALA A 180 -10.31 -4.29 -9.42
C ALA A 180 -10.05 -3.84 -10.87
N ASP A 181 -9.27 -2.76 -11.04
CA ASP A 181 -8.84 -2.24 -12.33
C ASP A 181 -8.03 -3.29 -13.12
N GLU A 182 -7.10 -3.98 -12.44
CA GLU A 182 -6.32 -5.06 -13.02
C GLU A 182 -7.17 -6.27 -13.39
N LEU A 183 -8.07 -6.67 -12.50
CA LEU A 183 -8.98 -7.78 -12.73
C LEU A 183 -9.89 -7.52 -13.93
N ALA A 184 -10.39 -6.29 -14.08
CA ALA A 184 -11.20 -5.88 -15.23
C ALA A 184 -10.41 -6.02 -16.55
N LEU A 185 -9.17 -5.51 -16.59
CA LEU A 185 -8.31 -5.63 -17.78
C LEU A 185 -7.94 -7.09 -18.09
N GLN A 186 -7.54 -7.87 -17.08
CA GLN A 186 -7.20 -9.29 -17.25
C GLN A 186 -8.39 -10.09 -17.77
N THR A 187 -9.59 -9.83 -17.25
CA THR A 187 -10.82 -10.46 -17.71
C THR A 187 -11.10 -10.16 -19.18
N LEU A 188 -10.94 -8.90 -19.60
CA LEU A 188 -11.12 -8.51 -21.00
C LEU A 188 -10.07 -9.12 -21.93
N LYS A 189 -8.83 -9.30 -21.48
CA LYS A 189 -7.77 -9.98 -22.24
C LYS A 189 -8.07 -11.47 -22.43
N ALA A 190 -8.44 -12.16 -21.35
CA ALA A 190 -8.73 -13.59 -21.38
C ALA A 190 -9.88 -13.93 -22.35
N GLU A 191 -10.92 -13.08 -22.40
CA GLU A 191 -12.06 -13.25 -23.33
C GLU A 191 -11.68 -13.05 -24.80
N GLN A 192 -10.61 -12.31 -25.12
CA GLN A 192 -10.24 -12.00 -26.51
C GLN A 192 -9.40 -13.09 -27.17
N GLY A 193 -8.84 -14.04 -26.42
CA GLY A 193 -7.80 -14.94 -26.93
C GLY A 193 -6.60 -14.19 -27.52
N ALA A 194 -6.39 -12.93 -27.10
CA ALA A 194 -5.51 -11.98 -27.77
C ALA A 194 -4.04 -12.27 -27.50
N ALA A 195 -3.25 -12.22 -28.56
CA ALA A 195 -1.79 -12.16 -28.51
C ALA A 195 -1.33 -10.88 -27.79
N GLU A 196 -0.14 -10.92 -27.18
CA GLU A 196 0.48 -9.75 -26.55
C GLU A 196 0.55 -8.57 -27.55
N GLY A 197 -0.17 -7.47 -27.27
CA GLY A 197 -0.07 -6.22 -28.02
C GLY A 197 -1.40 -5.54 -28.36
N ASP A 198 -2.52 -6.27 -28.38
CA ASP A 198 -3.85 -5.67 -28.52
C ASP A 198 -4.31 -5.16 -27.16
N ALA A 199 -4.10 -3.87 -26.91
CA ALA A 199 -4.60 -3.24 -25.70
C ALA A 199 -6.13 -3.35 -25.69
N PRO A 200 -6.76 -3.83 -24.60
CA PRO A 200 -8.22 -4.02 -24.50
C PRO A 200 -9.04 -2.71 -24.52
N HIS A 201 -8.39 -1.57 -24.82
CA HIS A 201 -8.94 -0.22 -24.76
C HIS A 201 -9.91 0.05 -25.91
N GLY A 202 -10.98 0.80 -25.60
CA GLY A 202 -11.93 1.31 -26.58
C GLY A 202 -13.17 0.44 -26.83
N ARG A 203 -13.22 -0.81 -26.33
CA ARG A 203 -14.44 -1.62 -26.41
C ARG A 203 -15.48 -1.21 -25.37
N TYR A 204 -15.03 -0.86 -24.18
CA TYR A 204 -15.87 -0.46 -23.05
C TYR A 204 -15.33 0.86 -22.49
N LYS A 205 -16.22 1.68 -21.92
CA LYS A 205 -15.91 2.98 -21.29
C LYS A 205 -16.09 2.97 -19.78
N ARG A 206 -16.73 1.94 -19.22
CA ARG A 206 -16.88 1.75 -17.77
C ARG A 206 -16.93 0.26 -17.43
N TYR A 207 -16.36 -0.10 -16.29
CA TYR A 207 -16.67 -1.35 -15.60
C TYR A 207 -17.17 -1.09 -14.17
N ALA A 208 -17.91 -2.05 -13.63
CA ALA A 208 -18.21 -2.19 -12.21
C ALA A 208 -17.95 -3.64 -11.78
N TYR A 209 -17.18 -3.80 -10.71
CA TYR A 209 -16.99 -5.08 -10.02
C TYR A 209 -18.02 -5.18 -8.91
N LEU A 210 -18.91 -6.17 -8.98
CA LEU A 210 -20.07 -6.31 -8.12
C LEU A 210 -20.12 -7.68 -7.44
N ASN A 211 -20.74 -7.69 -6.27
CA ASN A 211 -21.24 -8.89 -5.62
C ASN A 211 -22.76 -8.89 -5.58
N LEU A 212 -23.35 -10.03 -5.91
CA LEU A 212 -24.70 -10.36 -5.49
C LEU A 212 -24.62 -11.32 -4.30
N TRP A 213 -25.09 -10.89 -3.14
CA TRP A 213 -25.22 -11.73 -1.96
C TRP A 213 -26.69 -12.01 -1.66
N ARG A 214 -27.05 -13.27 -1.43
CA ARG A 214 -28.45 -13.66 -1.14
C ARG A 214 -28.56 -14.82 -0.17
N ASN A 215 -29.74 -14.94 0.43
CA ASN A 215 -30.19 -16.16 1.08
C ASN A 215 -30.44 -17.24 0.02
N ILE A 216 -30.00 -18.47 0.29
CA ILE A 216 -30.32 -19.64 -0.55
C ILE A 216 -31.34 -20.57 0.09
N SER A 217 -31.63 -20.39 1.38
CA SER A 217 -32.59 -21.20 2.13
C SER A 217 -34.03 -20.76 1.83
N ALA A 218 -34.95 -21.71 1.87
CA ALA A 218 -36.39 -21.44 1.83
C ALA A 218 -36.88 -20.65 3.06
N SER A 219 -36.17 -20.75 4.19
CA SER A 219 -36.46 -19.98 5.39
C SER A 219 -35.73 -18.64 5.38
N PRO A 220 -36.36 -17.54 5.87
CA PRO A 220 -35.67 -16.26 6.02
C PRO A 220 -34.46 -16.35 6.96
N ILE A 221 -33.48 -15.47 6.73
CA ILE A 221 -32.30 -15.33 7.59
C ILE A 221 -32.72 -14.83 8.97
N GLU A 222 -32.24 -15.51 10.01
CA GLU A 222 -32.52 -15.18 11.42
C GLU A 222 -31.38 -14.39 12.07
N ASN A 223 -30.12 -14.78 11.84
CA ASN A 223 -28.94 -14.11 12.40
C ASN A 223 -27.76 -14.18 11.42
N ASP A 224 -26.63 -13.58 11.80
CA ASP A 224 -25.39 -13.52 11.03
C ASP A 224 -25.61 -12.92 9.64
N ALA A 225 -26.50 -11.96 9.49
CA ALA A 225 -26.81 -11.35 8.18
C ALA A 225 -25.59 -10.62 7.60
N LEU A 226 -25.57 -10.45 6.27
CA LEU A 226 -24.62 -9.52 5.65
C LEU A 226 -25.01 -8.10 6.04
N CYS A 227 -24.04 -7.37 6.57
CA CYS A 227 -24.15 -5.95 6.86
C CYS A 227 -23.23 -5.17 5.93
N VAL A 228 -23.74 -4.06 5.43
CA VAL A 228 -23.10 -3.21 4.43
C VAL A 228 -23.03 -1.78 4.92
N LEU A 229 -21.92 -1.11 4.63
CA LEU A 229 -21.68 0.28 5.01
C LEU A 229 -22.17 1.21 3.89
N ASP A 230 -22.92 2.25 4.25
CA ASP A 230 -23.25 3.34 3.34
C ASP A 230 -22.01 4.18 3.07
N GLU A 231 -21.46 4.04 1.86
CA GLU A 231 -20.19 4.67 1.49
C GLU A 231 -20.25 6.20 1.48
N ARG A 232 -21.44 6.81 1.48
CA ARG A 232 -21.58 8.28 1.65
C ARG A 232 -21.11 8.74 3.02
N THR A 233 -21.04 7.82 3.98
CA THR A 233 -20.61 8.09 5.36
C THR A 233 -19.14 7.79 5.63
N THR A 234 -18.39 7.33 4.63
CA THR A 234 -16.93 7.16 4.74
C THR A 234 -16.19 8.46 4.46
N VAL A 235 -15.09 8.67 5.17
CA VAL A 235 -14.13 9.74 4.92
C VAL A 235 -13.04 9.20 4.00
N LYS A 236 -13.15 9.49 2.71
CA LYS A 236 -12.20 9.04 1.68
C LYS A 236 -11.01 10.02 1.59
N PRO A 237 -9.75 9.57 1.49
CA PRO A 237 -9.29 8.17 1.52
C PRO A 237 -8.99 7.63 2.94
N ASP A 238 -9.13 8.45 3.97
CA ASP A 238 -8.68 8.16 5.35
C ASP A 238 -9.25 6.89 5.99
N ASP A 239 -10.43 6.44 5.54
CA ASP A 239 -11.08 5.23 6.04
C ASP A 239 -10.60 3.93 5.38
N TYR A 240 -9.77 4.01 4.34
CA TYR A 240 -9.41 2.89 3.45
C TYR A 240 -7.99 2.41 3.77
N ILE A 241 -7.88 1.40 4.64
CA ILE A 241 -6.58 0.83 5.03
C ILE A 241 -6.28 -0.37 4.14
N ALA A 242 -5.28 -0.24 3.26
CA ALA A 242 -4.86 -1.31 2.38
C ALA A 242 -4.38 -2.55 3.16
N LYS A 243 -4.80 -3.73 2.70
CA LYS A 243 -4.39 -5.05 3.19
C LYS A 243 -4.14 -5.97 2.02
N ASP A 244 -3.06 -6.71 2.07
CA ASP A 244 -2.76 -7.69 1.02
C ASP A 244 -3.23 -9.08 1.47
N LEU A 245 -4.04 -9.69 0.62
CA LEU A 245 -4.51 -11.05 0.77
C LEU A 245 -3.82 -11.92 -0.29
N PHE A 246 -3.22 -13.00 0.18
CA PHE A 246 -2.57 -14.02 -0.65
C PHE A 246 -3.27 -15.36 -0.44
N GLY A 247 -3.50 -16.08 -1.53
CA GLY A 247 -3.92 -17.47 -1.50
C GLY A 247 -3.30 -18.23 -2.66
N ASP A 248 -3.70 -19.49 -2.80
CA ASP A 248 -3.15 -20.36 -3.84
C ASP A 248 -3.50 -19.82 -5.24
N GLY A 249 -2.50 -19.27 -5.93
CA GLY A 249 -2.62 -18.75 -7.29
C GLY A 249 -3.27 -17.37 -7.41
N TYR A 250 -3.52 -16.65 -6.31
CA TYR A 250 -4.03 -15.28 -6.39
C TYR A 250 -3.43 -14.34 -5.34
N SER A 251 -3.42 -13.05 -5.68
CA SER A 251 -2.96 -11.96 -4.84
C SER A 251 -3.86 -10.76 -5.08
N VAL A 252 -4.40 -10.18 -4.01
CA VAL A 252 -5.35 -9.07 -4.09
C VAL A 252 -5.07 -8.08 -2.96
N THR A 253 -5.01 -6.80 -3.29
CA THR A 253 -5.08 -5.75 -2.28
C THR A 253 -6.54 -5.46 -2.02
N GLN A 254 -6.92 -5.47 -0.75
CA GLN A 254 -8.24 -5.18 -0.20
C GLN A 254 -8.18 -3.94 0.69
N TYR A 255 -9.33 -3.43 1.11
CA TYR A 255 -9.39 -2.42 2.16
C TYR A 255 -10.02 -2.99 3.42
N ALA A 256 -9.40 -2.72 4.58
CA ALA A 256 -10.08 -2.74 5.86
C ALA A 256 -10.55 -1.34 6.23
N LEU A 257 -11.62 -1.27 7.03
CA LEU A 257 -12.19 0.00 7.47
C LEU A 257 -11.44 0.55 8.69
N SER A 258 -11.03 1.81 8.60
CA SER A 258 -10.37 2.53 9.70
C SER A 258 -11.31 2.77 10.89
N ALA A 259 -10.77 2.67 12.10
CA ALA A 259 -11.48 3.01 13.34
C ALA A 259 -11.60 4.53 13.57
N ARG A 260 -10.94 5.36 12.74
CA ARG A 260 -10.77 6.80 12.96
C ARG A 260 -12.08 7.57 12.97
N HIS A 261 -13.00 7.20 12.08
CA HIS A 261 -14.29 7.88 11.87
C HIS A 261 -15.47 6.94 12.13
N ALA A 262 -15.30 5.97 13.04
CA ALA A 262 -16.29 4.95 13.35
C ALA A 262 -17.65 5.51 13.82
N ASP A 263 -17.66 6.73 14.36
CA ASP A 263 -18.82 7.45 14.88
C ASP A 263 -19.76 7.97 13.78
N VAL A 264 -19.26 8.20 12.57
CA VAL A 264 -20.09 8.69 11.44
C VAL A 264 -20.55 7.57 10.51
N HIS A 265 -19.96 6.38 10.60
CA HIS A 265 -20.27 5.22 9.76
C HIS A 265 -21.71 4.73 9.95
N LYS A 266 -22.48 4.65 8.86
CA LYS A 266 -23.85 4.12 8.87
C LYS A 266 -23.92 2.71 8.26
N TRP A 267 -24.14 1.73 9.13
CA TRP A 267 -24.29 0.32 8.78
C TRP A 267 -25.74 -0.09 8.61
N TYR A 268 -26.01 -0.90 7.59
CA TYR A 268 -27.33 -1.43 7.30
C TYR A 268 -27.30 -2.94 7.07
N TYR A 269 -28.41 -3.58 7.42
CA TYR A 269 -28.75 -4.95 7.06
C TYR A 269 -30.22 -5.01 6.66
N PHE A 270 -30.66 -6.14 6.11
CA PHE A 270 -32.06 -6.33 5.72
C PHE A 270 -32.63 -7.55 6.47
N PRO A 271 -33.41 -7.34 7.56
CA PRO A 271 -33.90 -8.42 8.40
C PRO A 271 -34.83 -9.35 7.63
N ARG A 272 -34.80 -10.64 7.97
CA ARG A 272 -35.64 -11.69 7.36
C ARG A 272 -35.56 -11.73 5.83
N MET A 273 -34.36 -11.54 5.27
CA MET A 273 -34.16 -11.71 3.82
C MET A 273 -34.59 -13.10 3.38
N THR A 274 -35.50 -13.14 2.43
CA THR A 274 -36.02 -14.37 1.82
C THR A 274 -35.09 -14.85 0.71
N GLN A 275 -35.33 -16.07 0.20
CA GLN A 275 -34.57 -16.57 -0.94
C GLN A 275 -34.67 -15.61 -2.13
N GLY A 276 -35.84 -15.05 -2.43
CA GLY A 276 -36.07 -14.17 -3.58
C GLY A 276 -35.48 -12.77 -3.49
N GLU A 277 -34.77 -12.43 -2.42
CA GLU A 277 -34.15 -11.13 -2.20
C GLU A 277 -32.62 -11.24 -2.22
N GLY A 278 -31.94 -10.17 -2.66
CA GLY A 278 -30.49 -10.12 -2.74
C GLY A 278 -29.95 -8.72 -2.51
N ILE A 279 -28.77 -8.62 -1.91
CA ILE A 279 -28.02 -7.37 -1.78
C ILE A 279 -27.02 -7.34 -2.93
N LEU A 280 -27.22 -6.41 -3.85
CA LEU A 280 -26.24 -6.09 -4.89
C LEU A 280 -25.35 -4.97 -4.36
N PHE A 281 -24.03 -5.17 -4.35
CA PHE A 281 -23.10 -4.15 -3.84
C PHE A 281 -21.82 -4.08 -4.66
N LYS A 282 -21.21 -2.89 -4.68
CA LYS A 282 -20.01 -2.59 -5.45
C LYS A 282 -18.76 -3.01 -4.67
N LEU A 283 -17.91 -3.78 -5.32
CA LEU A 283 -16.53 -3.99 -4.89
C LEU A 283 -15.61 -2.90 -5.48
N MET A 284 -15.95 -2.41 -6.67
CA MET A 284 -15.38 -1.20 -7.29
C MET A 284 -16.29 -0.74 -8.43
N ASP A 285 -16.35 0.58 -8.67
CA ASP A 285 -16.89 1.14 -9.89
C ASP A 285 -15.87 2.13 -10.46
N SER A 286 -15.51 1.92 -11.71
CA SER A 286 -14.54 2.80 -12.37
C SER A 286 -15.05 4.24 -12.51
N ASP A 287 -16.37 4.43 -12.62
CA ASP A 287 -16.97 5.75 -12.76
C ASP A 287 -16.85 6.56 -11.46
N TRP A 288 -15.87 7.47 -11.44
CA TRP A 288 -15.59 8.34 -10.30
C TRP A 288 -16.64 9.43 -10.08
N THR A 289 -17.62 9.58 -10.98
CA THR A 289 -18.73 10.52 -10.78
C THR A 289 -19.78 9.97 -9.81
N LYS A 290 -19.75 8.66 -9.52
CA LYS A 290 -20.62 8.02 -8.53
C LYS A 290 -20.08 8.24 -7.12
N SER A 291 -20.97 8.54 -6.16
CA SER A 291 -20.56 8.63 -4.75
C SER A 291 -20.33 7.24 -4.14
N GLY A 292 -21.14 6.27 -4.57
CA GLY A 292 -21.03 4.86 -4.23
C GLY A 292 -20.23 4.10 -5.28
N ARG A 293 -19.03 3.67 -4.93
CA ARG A 293 -18.07 2.92 -5.76
C ARG A 293 -17.54 1.68 -5.06
N ILE A 294 -17.47 1.65 -3.73
CA ILE A 294 -16.91 0.55 -2.94
C ILE A 294 -17.76 0.33 -1.68
N CYS A 295 -18.10 -0.93 -1.38
CA CYS A 295 -18.91 -1.29 -0.23
C CYS A 295 -18.10 -2.09 0.78
N PHE A 296 -17.81 -1.49 1.94
CA PHE A 296 -17.36 -2.25 3.10
C PHE A 296 -18.50 -3.14 3.59
N HIS A 297 -18.18 -4.38 3.91
CA HIS A 297 -19.16 -5.35 4.36
C HIS A 297 -18.57 -6.29 5.40
N MET A 298 -19.46 -6.91 6.17
CA MET A 298 -19.12 -7.91 7.18
C MET A 298 -20.33 -8.79 7.47
N SER A 299 -20.09 -9.95 8.09
CA SER A 299 -21.16 -10.69 8.78
C SER A 299 -21.39 -10.02 10.13
N ALA A 300 -22.63 -9.70 10.50
CA ALA A 300 -22.93 -9.22 11.84
C ALA A 300 -23.91 -10.12 12.57
N ASN A 301 -23.57 -10.40 13.83
CA ASN A 301 -24.38 -11.16 14.75
C ASN A 301 -25.23 -10.20 15.59
N ASP A 302 -26.55 -10.37 15.53
CA ASP A 302 -27.49 -9.68 16.41
C ASP A 302 -27.53 -10.42 17.76
N PRO A 303 -27.04 -9.79 18.85
CA PRO A 303 -27.00 -10.43 20.16
C PRO A 303 -28.40 -10.62 20.77
N SER A 304 -29.44 -9.97 20.23
CA SER A 304 -30.82 -10.17 20.68
C SER A 304 -31.45 -11.45 20.14
N VAL A 305 -30.87 -12.05 19.09
CA VAL A 305 -31.36 -13.29 18.50
C VAL A 305 -30.75 -14.49 19.23
N PRO A 306 -31.55 -15.36 19.88
CA PRO A 306 -31.03 -16.48 20.65
C PRO A 306 -30.21 -17.44 19.80
N SER A 307 -28.97 -17.75 20.21
CA SER A 307 -28.14 -18.72 19.47
C SER A 307 -28.72 -20.14 19.50
N ALA A 308 -29.41 -20.50 20.58
CA ALA A 308 -30.06 -21.80 20.72
C ALA A 308 -31.33 -21.86 19.88
N GLY A 309 -31.39 -22.81 18.94
CA GLY A 309 -32.56 -23.05 18.08
C GLY A 309 -32.63 -22.16 16.83
N SER A 310 -31.77 -21.15 16.69
CA SER A 310 -31.64 -20.38 15.46
C SER A 310 -31.05 -21.23 14.33
N ARG A 311 -31.64 -21.13 13.14
CA ARG A 311 -31.14 -21.83 11.96
C ARG A 311 -29.87 -21.13 11.46
N PRO A 312 -28.82 -21.87 11.08
CA PRO A 312 -27.68 -21.25 10.44
C PRO A 312 -28.12 -20.59 9.13
N ARG A 313 -27.66 -19.36 8.90
CA ARG A 313 -27.73 -18.72 7.60
C ARG A 313 -27.11 -19.60 6.51
N GLU A 314 -27.84 -19.74 5.41
CA GLU A 314 -27.34 -20.34 4.17
C GLU A 314 -27.30 -19.24 3.12
N SER A 315 -26.11 -18.91 2.62
CA SER A 315 -25.96 -17.80 1.67
C SER A 315 -25.01 -18.14 0.54
N ILE A 316 -25.23 -17.47 -0.59
CA ILE A 316 -24.30 -17.45 -1.72
C ILE A 316 -23.87 -16.01 -2.02
N GLU A 317 -22.61 -15.86 -2.36
CA GLU A 317 -22.04 -14.65 -2.94
C GLU A 317 -21.63 -14.96 -4.38
N LEU A 318 -22.06 -14.16 -5.35
CA LEU A 318 -21.69 -14.29 -6.76
C LEU A 318 -20.96 -13.03 -7.23
N ARG A 319 -19.68 -13.20 -7.56
CA ARG A 319 -18.76 -12.14 -8.02
C ARG A 319 -18.86 -11.97 -9.52
N MET A 320 -19.03 -10.73 -9.97
CA MET A 320 -19.17 -10.43 -11.39
C MET A 320 -18.60 -9.07 -11.79
N LEU A 321 -18.08 -8.98 -13.00
CA LEU A 321 -17.76 -7.73 -13.66
C LEU A 321 -18.86 -7.37 -14.67
N CYS A 322 -19.34 -6.14 -14.60
CA CYS A 322 -20.26 -5.55 -15.57
C CYS A 322 -19.52 -4.51 -16.40
N PHE A 323 -19.75 -4.49 -17.72
CA PHE A 323 -19.09 -3.54 -18.64
C PHE A 323 -20.11 -2.80 -19.50
N TRP A 324 -19.81 -1.53 -19.78
CA TRP A 324 -20.61 -0.65 -20.63
C TRP A 324 -19.77 -0.12 -21.80
N ARG A 325 -20.27 -0.24 -23.02
CA ARG A 325 -19.67 0.33 -24.24
C ARG A 325 -19.78 1.85 -24.23
N ASP A 326 -20.91 2.34 -23.75
CA ASP A 326 -21.20 3.76 -23.61
C ASP A 326 -21.41 4.15 -22.14
N ALA A 327 -20.73 5.21 -21.73
CA ALA A 327 -20.82 5.80 -20.41
C ALA A 327 -20.62 7.32 -20.52
N VAL A 328 -21.10 8.06 -19.52
CA VAL A 328 -20.97 9.53 -19.46
C VAL A 328 -19.50 9.95 -19.41
N VAL A 329 -18.71 9.20 -18.65
CA VAL A 329 -17.26 9.34 -18.58
C VAL A 329 -16.61 8.06 -19.09
N ASP A 330 -15.52 8.20 -19.83
CA ASP A 330 -14.63 7.07 -20.11
C ASP A 330 -13.72 6.87 -18.90
N SER A 331 -14.15 5.94 -18.05
CA SER A 331 -13.48 5.57 -16.83
C SER A 331 -12.77 4.23 -16.88
N MET A 332 -12.77 3.55 -18.03
CA MET A 332 -12.00 2.32 -18.15
C MET A 332 -10.53 2.61 -17.88
N PRO A 333 -9.89 1.82 -17.01
CA PRO A 333 -8.52 2.06 -16.68
C PRO A 333 -7.63 1.54 -17.82
N THR A 334 -6.42 2.09 -17.98
CA THR A 334 -5.51 1.66 -19.04
C THR A 334 -4.28 0.94 -18.50
N GLU A 335 -3.68 0.06 -19.31
CA GLU A 335 -2.43 -0.61 -18.91
C GLU A 335 -1.36 0.41 -18.53
N GLU A 336 -1.23 1.51 -19.27
CA GLU A 336 -0.26 2.57 -18.98
C GLU A 336 -0.54 3.27 -17.64
N ARG A 337 -1.81 3.33 -17.21
CA ARG A 337 -2.24 3.98 -15.96
C ARG A 337 -2.21 3.04 -14.75
N ILE A 338 -2.19 1.72 -14.97
CA ILE A 338 -2.19 0.70 -13.91
C ILE A 338 -0.87 -0.10 -13.87
N SER A 339 -0.02 -0.02 -14.90
CA SER A 339 1.06 -0.98 -15.11
C SER A 339 2.06 -1.01 -13.94
N ALA A 340 2.12 -2.17 -13.29
CA ALA A 340 3.18 -2.50 -12.35
C ALA A 340 4.58 -2.59 -12.96
N SER A 341 4.73 -2.61 -14.29
CA SER A 341 6.07 -2.51 -14.91
C SER A 341 6.60 -1.07 -14.89
N LEU A 342 5.71 -0.07 -14.80
CA LEU A 342 6.06 1.35 -14.62
C LEU A 342 6.21 1.69 -13.12
N THR A 343 5.56 0.91 -12.27
CA THR A 343 5.74 0.98 -10.81
C THR A 343 7.01 0.24 -10.42
N ARG A 344 8.10 0.97 -10.18
CA ARG A 344 9.36 0.34 -9.74
C ARG A 344 9.09 -0.52 -8.49
N SER A 345 9.38 -1.82 -8.54
CA SER A 345 9.39 -2.65 -7.32
C SER A 345 10.35 -2.03 -6.30
N LEU A 346 10.15 -2.24 -5.00
CA LEU A 346 11.12 -1.75 -4.00
C LEU A 346 12.54 -2.24 -4.28
N ASP A 347 12.71 -3.45 -4.83
CA ASP A 347 14.00 -3.92 -5.32
C ASP A 347 14.50 -3.11 -6.51
N ASN A 348 13.63 -2.76 -7.46
CA ASN A 348 13.99 -1.90 -8.57
C ASN A 348 14.23 -0.46 -8.11
N ILE A 349 13.55 0.06 -7.08
CA ILE A 349 13.85 1.36 -6.46
C ILE A 349 15.19 1.28 -5.75
N ALA A 350 15.42 0.28 -4.90
CA ALA A 350 16.67 0.08 -4.17
C ALA A 350 17.87 -0.21 -5.09
N ARG A 351 17.66 -0.83 -6.26
CA ARG A 351 18.67 -1.08 -7.29
C ARG A 351 18.79 0.04 -8.33
N SER A 352 17.75 0.86 -8.53
CA SER A 352 17.76 2.03 -9.44
C SER A 352 18.08 3.34 -8.73
N ASP A 353 18.09 3.33 -7.40
CA ASP A 353 18.69 4.35 -6.57
C ASP A 353 20.18 4.00 -6.46
N PRO A 354 21.11 4.88 -6.88
CA PRO A 354 22.56 4.64 -6.77
C PRO A 354 23.06 4.60 -5.31
N THR A 355 22.16 4.38 -4.35
CA THR A 355 22.37 4.39 -2.90
C THR A 355 22.08 3.04 -2.23
N SER A 356 21.95 1.95 -3.00
CA SER A 356 22.02 0.58 -2.46
C SER A 356 23.26 0.42 -1.58
N LEU A 357 23.14 -0.16 -0.39
CA LEU A 357 24.27 -0.42 0.53
C LEU A 357 25.36 -1.30 -0.10
N GLY A 358 25.01 -2.08 -1.13
CA GLY A 358 25.95 -2.88 -1.92
C GLY A 358 26.81 -2.04 -2.87
N ASP A 359 26.31 -0.87 -3.28
CA ASP A 359 27.00 0.08 -4.16
C ASP A 359 27.50 1.33 -3.41
N ALA A 360 27.10 1.48 -2.15
CA ALA A 360 27.53 2.56 -1.29
C ALA A 360 29.03 2.46 -1.04
N SER A 361 29.76 3.51 -1.43
CA SER A 361 31.17 3.62 -1.08
C SER A 361 31.33 3.57 0.44
N VAL A 362 32.46 3.05 0.92
CA VAL A 362 32.83 3.02 2.36
C VAL A 362 32.62 4.39 3.03
N ARG A 363 32.78 5.47 2.26
CA ARG A 363 32.48 6.86 2.64
C ARG A 363 31.03 7.10 3.06
N GLN A 364 30.05 6.63 2.29
CA GLN A 364 28.62 6.86 2.57
C GLN A 364 28.17 6.10 3.83
N ILE A 365 28.67 4.88 4.00
CA ILE A 365 28.42 4.06 5.19
C ILE A 365 29.04 4.70 6.43
N ALA A 366 30.28 5.19 6.33
CA ALA A 366 30.96 5.89 7.42
C ALA A 366 30.24 7.20 7.81
N CYS A 367 29.78 8.00 6.84
CA CYS A 367 29.03 9.22 7.11
C CYS A 367 27.71 8.95 7.86
N ALA A 368 26.95 7.92 7.45
CA ALA A 368 25.69 7.56 8.09
C ALA A 368 25.87 7.06 9.54
N LEU A 369 26.97 6.36 9.83
CA LEU A 369 27.30 5.86 11.17
C LEU A 369 27.83 6.98 12.08
N LEU A 370 28.64 7.90 11.55
CA LEU A 370 29.26 8.98 12.32
C LEU A 370 28.32 10.16 12.60
N ALA A 371 27.30 10.38 11.77
CA ALA A 371 26.26 11.39 12.00
C ALA A 371 25.44 11.16 13.29
N LYS A 372 25.48 9.95 13.86
CA LYS A 372 24.76 9.59 15.10
C LYS A 372 25.56 9.84 16.39
N VAL A 373 26.81 10.32 16.29
CA VAL A 373 27.65 10.62 17.48
C VAL A 373 27.53 12.13 17.81
N PRO A 374 27.00 12.51 18.98
CA PRO A 374 26.59 13.91 19.28
C PRO A 374 27.69 14.97 19.18
N LEU A 375 28.96 14.62 19.46
CA LEU A 375 30.10 15.53 19.33
C LEU A 375 30.67 15.61 17.90
N VAL A 376 30.37 14.61 17.06
CA VAL A 376 30.86 14.48 15.69
C VAL A 376 29.85 15.08 14.71
N GLY A 377 28.55 15.03 15.00
CA GLY A 377 27.49 15.57 14.14
C GLY A 377 27.63 17.05 13.75
N ARG A 378 28.36 17.88 14.52
CA ARG A 378 28.66 19.28 14.15
C ARG A 378 29.82 19.45 13.15
N LEU A 379 30.70 18.47 13.01
CA LEU A 379 31.76 18.45 11.99
C LEU A 379 31.30 17.83 10.66
N PHE A 380 30.16 17.14 10.68
CA PHE A 380 29.62 16.37 9.56
C PHE A 380 28.19 16.77 9.18
N ALA A 381 27.70 17.90 9.70
CA ALA A 381 26.54 18.56 9.12
C ALA A 381 26.88 18.83 7.64
N VAL A 382 26.10 18.26 6.73
CA VAL A 382 26.12 18.67 5.34
C VAL A 382 25.55 20.07 5.31
N ASP A 383 26.41 21.08 5.45
CA ASP A 383 26.08 22.40 4.96
C ASP A 383 25.83 22.26 3.47
N GLY A 384 24.55 22.22 3.11
CA GLY A 384 24.08 22.52 1.77
C GLY A 384 24.37 23.99 1.49
N GLY A 385 25.63 24.30 1.23
CA GLY A 385 26.13 25.61 0.88
C GLY A 385 27.26 25.45 -0.10
N GLY A 386 27.05 25.88 -1.34
CA GLY A 386 28.12 26.00 -2.32
C GLY A 386 29.13 27.03 -1.83
N ASP A 387 30.29 26.56 -1.37
CA ASP A 387 31.45 27.41 -1.15
C ASP A 387 32.65 26.80 -1.88
N ALA A 388 33.26 27.59 -2.75
CA ALA A 388 34.46 27.18 -3.45
C ALA A 388 35.60 27.15 -2.43
N GLY A 389 36.05 25.96 -2.05
CA GLY A 389 37.17 25.80 -1.11
C GLY A 389 38.40 26.65 -1.50
N PRO A 390 39.28 26.98 -0.54
CA PRO A 390 40.39 27.91 -0.74
C PRO A 390 41.21 27.49 -1.96
N ARG A 391 41.54 28.41 -2.87
CA ARG A 391 42.34 28.10 -4.07
C ARG A 391 43.78 27.71 -3.69
N PHE A 392 44.45 26.99 -4.58
CA PHE A 392 45.88 26.74 -4.46
C PHE A 392 46.65 28.06 -4.31
N SER A 393 47.57 28.15 -3.34
CA SER A 393 48.29 29.39 -3.02
C SER A 393 49.30 29.80 -4.11
N GLY A 394 49.66 28.87 -4.99
CA GLY A 394 50.71 29.03 -5.99
C GLY A 394 52.07 28.50 -5.52
N ASP A 395 52.24 28.23 -4.22
CA ASP A 395 53.47 27.71 -3.62
C ASP A 395 53.20 26.38 -2.89
N PRO A 396 53.75 25.24 -3.37
CA PRO A 396 53.66 23.95 -2.69
C PRO A 396 54.20 23.93 -1.25
N GLU A 397 55.13 24.83 -0.87
CA GLU A 397 55.71 24.90 0.48
C GLU A 397 54.66 25.18 1.56
N ASP A 398 53.62 25.97 1.24
CA ASP A 398 52.53 26.33 2.16
C ASP A 398 51.76 25.12 2.71
N TYR A 399 51.92 23.95 2.08
CA TYR A 399 51.19 22.73 2.39
C TYR A 399 52.01 21.75 3.25
N VAL A 400 53.34 21.91 3.33
CA VAL A 400 54.23 20.98 4.03
C VAL A 400 53.83 20.79 5.49
N ALA A 401 53.62 21.89 6.23
CA ALA A 401 53.25 21.84 7.64
C ALA A 401 51.92 21.12 7.87
N ARG A 402 50.94 21.29 6.97
CA ARG A 402 49.62 20.66 7.08
C ARG A 402 49.70 19.15 6.92
N PHE A 403 50.33 18.68 5.85
CA PHE A 403 50.42 17.25 5.57
C PHE A 403 51.37 16.53 6.53
N LYS A 404 52.47 17.18 6.94
CA LYS A 404 53.33 16.69 8.03
C LYS A 404 52.54 16.52 9.33
N GLY A 405 51.77 17.54 9.73
CA GLY A 405 50.94 17.48 10.92
C GLY A 405 49.88 16.37 10.86
N ALA A 406 49.27 16.16 9.70
CA ALA A 406 48.28 15.08 9.52
C ALA A 406 48.89 13.68 9.77
N ILE A 407 50.13 13.46 9.34
CA ILE A 407 50.87 12.21 9.52
C ILE A 407 51.35 12.04 10.96
N GLU A 408 51.81 13.10 11.61
CA GLU A 408 52.31 13.05 13.00
C GLU A 408 51.22 12.61 13.99
N HIS A 409 49.96 12.88 13.67
CA HIS A 409 48.78 12.56 14.48
C HIS A 409 48.05 11.31 13.98
N ILE A 410 48.74 10.38 13.31
CA ILE A 410 48.10 9.17 12.79
C ILE A 410 47.57 8.23 13.89
N ASP A 411 48.10 8.33 15.11
CA ASP A 411 47.68 7.58 16.29
C ASP A 411 46.25 7.94 16.73
N VAL A 412 45.81 9.17 16.51
CA VAL A 412 44.43 9.59 16.79
C VAL A 412 43.47 9.35 15.62
N TRP A 413 43.97 8.83 14.49
CA TRP A 413 43.08 8.47 13.38
C TRP A 413 42.15 7.32 13.78
N PRO A 414 40.87 7.35 13.33
CA PRO A 414 39.95 6.24 13.51
C PRO A 414 40.49 4.92 12.93
N SER A 415 40.11 3.79 13.52
CA SER A 415 40.61 2.47 13.10
C SER A 415 40.40 2.18 11.62
N PHE A 416 39.27 2.58 11.05
CA PHE A 416 39.00 2.39 9.62
C PHE A 416 39.96 3.19 8.71
N ALA A 417 40.40 4.38 9.14
CA ALA A 417 41.33 5.23 8.37
C ALA A 417 42.75 4.67 8.41
N LYS A 418 43.15 4.10 9.55
CA LYS A 418 44.41 3.35 9.67
C LYS A 418 44.41 2.12 8.76
N GLU A 419 43.29 1.38 8.72
CA GLU A 419 43.15 0.19 7.86
C GLU A 419 43.15 0.55 6.38
N TRP A 420 42.53 1.67 6.00
CA TRP A 420 42.63 2.24 4.66
C TRP A 420 44.06 2.63 4.29
N ALA A 421 44.77 3.36 5.16
CA ALA A 421 46.16 3.76 4.93
C ALA A 421 47.06 2.53 4.72
N LYS A 422 46.89 1.48 5.55
CA LYS A 422 47.56 0.19 5.37
C LYS A 422 47.29 -0.42 3.99
N ASN A 423 46.04 -0.41 3.53
CA ASN A 423 45.67 -0.95 2.22
C ASN A 423 46.30 -0.17 1.06
N VAL A 424 46.32 1.16 1.13
CA VAL A 424 46.96 2.01 0.10
C VAL A 424 48.47 1.78 0.05
N MET A 425 49.09 1.57 1.21
CA MET A 425 50.54 1.39 1.34
C MET A 425 51.04 -0.03 1.00
N ARG A 426 50.16 -1.02 0.81
CA ARG A 426 50.52 -2.44 0.63
C ARG A 426 51.21 -2.80 -0.71
N THR A 427 51.18 -1.91 -1.69
CA THR A 427 51.42 -2.28 -3.10
C THR A 427 52.79 -1.90 -3.67
N ASN A 428 53.66 -1.23 -2.90
CA ASN A 428 54.96 -0.76 -3.38
C ASN A 428 56.03 -0.87 -2.28
N GLY A 429 57.33 -0.80 -2.62
CA GLY A 429 58.40 -0.68 -1.60
C GLY A 429 58.25 0.61 -0.78
N GLU A 430 58.96 0.75 0.35
CA GLU A 430 58.78 1.83 1.35
C GLU A 430 58.53 3.23 0.75
N ALA A 431 59.41 3.68 -0.15
CA ALA A 431 59.29 4.98 -0.81
C ALA A 431 58.03 5.09 -1.70
N GLY A 432 57.66 4.00 -2.38
CA GLY A 432 56.45 3.93 -3.19
C GLY A 432 55.17 3.87 -2.35
N SER A 433 55.19 3.23 -1.17
CA SER A 433 54.08 3.23 -0.22
C SER A 433 53.81 4.62 0.34
N ILE A 434 54.86 5.33 0.75
CA ILE A 434 54.75 6.72 1.21
C ILE A 434 54.21 7.62 0.09
N ALA A 435 54.72 7.47 -1.14
CA ALA A 435 54.24 8.22 -2.29
C ALA A 435 52.76 7.94 -2.60
N ALA A 436 52.32 6.68 -2.52
CA ALA A 436 50.93 6.29 -2.76
C ALA A 436 49.98 6.93 -1.74
N LEU A 437 50.29 6.85 -0.44
CA LEU A 437 49.46 7.46 0.58
C LEU A 437 49.48 9.00 0.51
N THR A 438 50.63 9.60 0.20
CA THR A 438 50.76 11.04 0.02
C THR A 438 49.84 11.55 -1.10
N ARG A 439 49.77 10.84 -2.24
CA ARG A 439 48.85 11.17 -3.33
C ARG A 439 47.40 11.14 -2.88
N GLU A 440 47.01 10.13 -2.11
CA GLU A 440 45.63 10.02 -1.62
C GLU A 440 45.28 11.13 -0.61
N LEU A 441 46.20 11.46 0.29
CA LEU A 441 46.02 12.56 1.23
C LEU A 441 45.87 13.91 0.51
N VAL A 442 46.70 14.18 -0.51
CA VAL A 442 46.61 15.42 -1.30
C VAL A 442 45.39 15.42 -2.23
N ASN A 443 44.98 14.26 -2.74
CA ASN A 443 43.75 14.13 -3.52
C ASN A 443 42.52 14.52 -2.68
N ASP A 444 42.58 14.22 -1.39
CA ASP A 444 41.67 14.74 -0.36
C ASP A 444 40.20 14.51 -0.73
N SER A 445 39.87 13.30 -1.15
CA SER A 445 38.52 12.92 -1.60
C SER A 445 37.43 13.23 -0.55
N MET A 446 37.84 13.27 0.73
CA MET A 446 37.01 13.54 1.90
C MET A 446 37.01 15.01 2.35
N GLY A 447 37.92 15.87 1.87
CA GLY A 447 37.95 17.31 2.15
C GLY A 447 38.63 17.72 3.47
N TYR A 448 39.35 16.82 4.13
CA TYR A 448 40.03 17.09 5.40
C TYR A 448 41.27 17.98 5.24
N GLN A 449 41.96 17.87 4.12
CA GLN A 449 43.21 18.62 3.85
C GLN A 449 42.98 19.92 3.11
N LYS A 450 41.71 20.23 2.78
CA LYS A 450 41.28 21.41 2.02
C LYS A 450 41.93 21.51 0.63
N THR A 451 42.33 20.39 0.05
CA THR A 451 42.92 20.30 -1.30
C THR A 451 41.99 19.61 -2.30
N ARG A 452 40.83 19.11 -1.85
CA ARG A 452 39.82 18.41 -2.69
C ARG A 452 39.53 19.07 -4.04
N HIS A 453 39.38 20.39 -4.04
CA HIS A 453 38.95 21.19 -5.19
C HIS A 453 40.09 21.63 -6.12
N TYR A 454 41.33 21.27 -5.81
CA TYR A 454 42.50 21.73 -6.57
C TYR A 454 42.56 21.01 -7.90
N SER A 455 43.15 21.67 -8.91
CA SER A 455 43.37 21.03 -10.20
C SER A 455 44.29 19.82 -10.04
N ARG A 456 44.23 18.89 -11.00
CA ARG A 456 45.13 17.73 -11.00
C ARG A 456 46.59 18.15 -11.04
N GLU A 457 46.90 19.24 -11.74
CA GLU A 457 48.25 19.79 -11.85
C GLU A 457 48.74 20.37 -10.51
N ASP A 458 47.90 21.13 -9.80
CA ASP A 458 48.27 21.70 -8.51
C ASP A 458 48.47 20.63 -7.44
N LYS A 459 47.60 19.61 -7.42
CA LYS A 459 47.76 18.45 -6.54
C LYS A 459 49.06 17.71 -6.82
N GLN A 460 49.43 17.56 -8.10
CA GLN A 460 50.69 16.92 -8.48
C GLN A 460 51.90 17.72 -7.98
N LYS A 461 51.89 19.05 -8.12
CA LYS A 461 52.95 19.95 -7.60
C LYS A 461 53.11 19.81 -6.08
N ILE A 462 52.00 19.75 -5.34
CA ILE A 462 52.03 19.54 -3.88
C ILE A 462 52.63 18.17 -3.53
N VAL A 463 52.21 17.10 -4.22
CA VAL A 463 52.73 15.75 -3.96
C VAL A 463 54.24 15.68 -4.22
N GLU A 464 54.70 16.21 -5.35
CA GLU A 464 56.13 16.21 -5.72
C GLU A 464 56.95 16.94 -4.66
N HIS A 465 56.52 18.14 -4.29
CA HIS A 465 57.20 18.96 -3.27
C HIS A 465 57.23 18.31 -1.89
N LEU A 466 56.14 17.67 -1.46
CA LEU A 466 56.10 16.92 -0.20
C LEU A 466 57.11 15.77 -0.20
N LEU A 467 57.22 15.04 -1.31
CA LEU A 467 58.14 13.90 -1.42
C LEU A 467 59.62 14.31 -1.53
N GLU A 468 59.89 15.56 -1.94
CA GLU A 468 61.22 16.17 -1.94
C GLU A 468 61.58 16.84 -0.60
N SER A 469 60.58 17.14 0.24
CA SER A 469 60.78 17.78 1.55
C SER A 469 61.33 16.78 2.59
N ASP A 470 62.58 16.99 3.01
CA ASP A 470 63.24 16.18 4.06
C ASP A 470 62.41 16.10 5.36
N GLY A 471 61.80 17.22 5.76
CA GLY A 471 60.99 17.30 6.99
C GLY A 471 59.69 16.49 6.92
N TYR A 472 59.04 16.47 5.76
CA TYR A 472 57.87 15.63 5.53
C TYR A 472 58.26 14.16 5.44
N MET A 473 59.30 13.84 4.67
CA MET A 473 59.76 12.45 4.46
C MET A 473 60.27 11.80 5.75
N ALA A 474 60.95 12.55 6.62
CA ALA A 474 61.34 12.06 7.94
C ALA A 474 60.12 11.70 8.81
N SER A 475 59.09 12.53 8.80
CA SER A 475 57.84 12.27 9.52
C SER A 475 57.07 11.10 8.93
N ALA A 476 56.94 11.05 7.60
CA ALA A 476 56.32 9.95 6.87
C ALA A 476 56.97 8.61 7.19
N LYS A 477 58.31 8.53 7.18
CA LYS A 477 59.03 7.31 7.56
C LYS A 477 58.78 6.91 9.02
N LYS A 478 58.78 7.88 9.93
CA LYS A 478 58.59 7.61 11.37
C LYS A 478 57.17 7.11 11.70
N HIS A 479 56.14 7.68 11.07
CA HIS A 479 54.74 7.47 11.48
C HIS A 479 53.97 6.54 10.54
N LEU A 480 54.28 6.49 9.24
CA LEU A 480 53.54 5.67 8.27
C LEU A 480 54.13 4.27 8.10
N VAL A 481 55.45 4.12 8.10
CA VAL A 481 56.12 2.81 7.91
C VAL A 481 55.74 1.78 8.99
N PRO A 482 55.59 2.15 10.28
CA PRO A 482 55.11 1.20 11.28
C PRO A 482 53.74 0.58 10.97
N LEU A 483 52.86 1.29 10.25
CA LEU A 483 51.52 0.78 9.92
C LEU A 483 51.54 -0.46 9.04
N ILE A 484 52.55 -0.60 8.18
CA ILE A 484 52.70 -1.75 7.29
C ILE A 484 53.60 -2.86 7.87
N ASN A 485 54.40 -2.55 8.89
CA ASN A 485 55.30 -3.50 9.55
C ASN A 485 54.67 -4.18 10.78
N THR A 486 53.56 -3.66 11.31
CA THR A 486 52.72 -4.37 12.28
C THR A 486 51.79 -5.33 11.54
N ALA A 487 52.30 -6.51 11.20
CA ALA A 487 51.51 -7.67 10.79
C ALA A 487 51.12 -8.50 12.02
#